data_AF-A0A1I8A9Q2-F1
#
_entry.id   AF-A0A1I8A9Q2-F1
#
_cell.length_a   1.000
_cell.length_b   1.000
_cell.length_c   1.000
_cell.angle_alpha   90.00
_cell.angle_beta   90.00
_cell.angle_gamma   90.00
#
_symmetry.space_group_name_H-M   'P 1'
#
loop_
_entity.id
_entity.type
_entity.pdbx_description
1 polymer ?
#
loop_
_entity_poly.entity_id
_entity_poly.type
_entity_poly.pdbx_seq_one_letter_code
_entity_poly.pdbx_strand_id
1 'polypeptide(L)'
;MKLHHRPKATMNYGVAVLFLFFLAAEAKVARLSSCGFPNATDVKPNIFSCNTEAPIQVSEVHIRDPSGKDIYPIDPKLPIVLDLTAVNHGVQYNDDKANVKLYEYAGNWLTGECSWQEIPTFGLLNNIDGCETAHNCPLKPGPLDLGLNLDLSKYAAIISLLASHVGSQ
;
A
#
# COMPACT_ATOMS: atom_id res chain seq x y z
N MET A 1 22.79 20.64 -97.16
CA MET A 1 23.26 20.33 -95.78
C MET A 1 22.11 20.64 -94.82
N LYS A 2 21.40 19.63 -94.31
CA LYS A 2 20.21 19.78 -93.44
C LYS A 2 20.69 19.95 -91.99
N LEU A 3 20.44 21.10 -91.35
CA LEU A 3 20.65 21.27 -89.91
C LEU A 3 19.44 20.72 -89.14
N HIS A 4 19.66 19.64 -88.40
CA HIS A 4 18.70 19.05 -87.47
C HIS A 4 18.63 19.91 -86.20
N HIS A 5 17.48 20.53 -85.94
CA HIS A 5 17.19 21.19 -84.67
C HIS A 5 16.89 20.11 -83.61
N ARG A 6 17.71 20.01 -82.56
CA ARG A 6 17.37 19.25 -81.35
C ARG A 6 16.63 20.17 -80.37
N PRO A 7 15.50 19.75 -79.78
CA PRO A 7 14.88 20.51 -78.70
C PRO A 7 15.72 20.40 -77.42
N LYS A 8 15.92 21.55 -76.75
CA LYS A 8 16.53 21.62 -75.42
C LYS A 8 15.48 21.22 -74.38
N ALA A 9 15.81 20.24 -73.54
CA ALA A 9 15.03 19.91 -72.36
C ALA A 9 15.21 21.02 -71.31
N THR A 10 14.12 21.67 -70.92
CA THR A 10 14.08 22.60 -69.78
C THR A 10 13.83 21.80 -68.50
N MET A 11 14.81 21.81 -67.60
CA MET A 11 14.76 21.18 -66.29
C MET A 11 14.18 22.18 -65.29
N ASN A 12 12.92 21.98 -64.89
CA ASN A 12 12.27 22.77 -63.85
C ASN A 12 12.72 22.27 -62.47
N TYR A 13 13.48 23.10 -61.74
CA TYR A 13 13.78 22.87 -60.33
C TYR A 13 12.56 23.23 -59.49
N GLY A 14 11.71 22.25 -59.20
CA GLY A 14 10.68 22.37 -58.17
C GLY A 14 11.34 22.34 -56.81
N VAL A 15 11.32 23.47 -56.08
CA VAL A 15 11.67 23.50 -54.66
C VAL A 15 10.55 22.81 -53.89
N ALA A 16 10.78 21.56 -53.50
CA ALA A 16 9.88 20.84 -52.60
C ALA A 16 10.10 21.36 -51.17
N VAL A 17 9.24 22.27 -50.70
CA VAL A 17 9.21 22.69 -49.29
C VAL A 17 8.54 21.57 -48.50
N LEU A 18 9.36 20.70 -47.89
CA LEU A 18 8.88 19.65 -47.01
C LEU A 18 8.50 20.27 -45.66
N PHE A 19 7.21 20.58 -45.47
CA PHE A 19 6.68 20.92 -44.16
C PHE A 19 6.66 19.66 -43.29
N LEU A 20 7.72 19.46 -42.51
CA LEU A 20 7.71 18.54 -41.38
C LEU A 20 6.72 19.09 -40.35
N PHE A 21 5.47 18.62 -40.42
CA PHE A 21 4.54 18.72 -39.29
C PHE A 21 5.14 17.89 -38.16
N PHE A 22 5.89 18.55 -37.26
CA PHE A 22 6.13 18.01 -35.94
C PHE A 22 4.76 17.89 -35.27
N LEU A 23 4.22 16.68 -35.22
CA LEU A 23 3.19 16.33 -34.25
C LEU A 23 3.83 16.57 -32.89
N ALA A 24 3.54 17.73 -32.30
CA ALA A 24 3.79 17.96 -30.90
C ALA A 24 2.92 16.95 -30.14
N ALA A 25 3.48 15.77 -29.86
CA ALA A 25 2.91 14.90 -28.86
C ALA A 25 2.95 15.71 -27.57
N GLU A 26 1.78 16.16 -27.10
CA GLU A 26 1.62 16.71 -25.77
C GLU A 26 2.02 15.60 -24.80
N ALA A 27 3.28 15.63 -24.38
CA ALA A 27 3.74 14.86 -23.25
C ALA A 27 2.89 15.32 -22.07
N LYS A 28 1.90 14.51 -21.70
CA LYS A 28 1.23 14.67 -20.42
C LYS A 28 2.34 14.49 -19.39
N VAL A 29 2.76 15.61 -18.80
CA VAL A 29 3.57 15.57 -17.59
C VAL A 29 2.74 14.75 -16.62
N ALA A 30 3.14 13.50 -16.39
CA ALA A 30 2.59 12.71 -15.32
C ALA A 30 2.88 13.50 -14.06
N ARG A 31 1.86 14.19 -13.54
CA ARG A 31 1.96 14.69 -12.18
C ARG A 31 2.17 13.43 -11.35
N LEU A 32 3.33 13.29 -10.70
CA LEU A 32 3.44 12.38 -9.56
C LEU A 32 2.27 12.76 -8.66
N SER A 33 1.19 11.97 -8.67
CA SER A 33 0.09 12.23 -7.76
C SER A 33 0.64 11.95 -6.38
N SER A 34 0.87 13.00 -5.60
CA SER A 34 0.93 12.83 -4.15
C SER A 34 -0.41 12.21 -3.74
N CYS A 35 -0.36 10.95 -3.35
CA CYS A 35 -1.54 10.27 -2.84
C CYS A 35 -1.88 10.93 -1.51
N GLY A 36 -3.05 11.58 -1.45
CA GLY A 36 -3.56 12.08 -0.18
C GLY A 36 -3.83 10.94 0.79
N PHE A 37 -4.03 11.27 2.06
CA PHE A 37 -4.33 10.29 3.10
C PHE A 37 -5.77 9.82 2.99
N PRO A 38 -6.03 8.54 2.65
CA PRO A 38 -7.40 8.03 2.54
C PRO A 38 -8.06 8.05 3.92
N ASN A 39 -9.36 8.35 3.97
CA ASN A 39 -10.16 8.38 5.20
C ASN A 39 -9.59 9.25 6.33
N ALA A 40 -8.82 10.30 6.00
CA ALA A 40 -8.12 11.15 6.98
C ALA A 40 -7.17 10.35 7.91
N THR A 41 -6.48 9.34 7.35
CA THR A 41 -5.50 8.50 8.05
C THR A 41 -4.16 9.21 8.29
N ASP A 42 -4.11 10.54 8.18
CA ASP A 42 -3.03 11.41 8.67
C ASP A 42 -3.25 11.91 10.10
N VAL A 43 -4.50 11.91 10.58
CA VAL A 43 -4.85 12.44 11.91
C VAL A 43 -5.36 11.39 12.88
N LYS A 44 -5.82 10.23 12.40
CA LYS A 44 -6.33 9.14 13.25
C LYS A 44 -6.28 7.78 12.55
N PRO A 45 -6.25 6.67 13.31
CA PRO A 45 -6.47 5.35 12.74
C PRO A 45 -7.94 5.17 12.32
N ASN A 46 -8.16 4.33 11.31
CA ASN A 46 -9.48 3.85 10.92
C ASN A 46 -9.47 2.32 10.96
N ILE A 47 -10.47 1.73 11.61
CA ILE A 47 -10.56 0.29 11.85
C ILE A 47 -11.82 -0.24 11.19
N PHE A 48 -11.70 -1.34 10.45
CA PHE A 48 -12.80 -1.97 9.74
C PHE A 48 -12.73 -3.49 9.96
N SER A 49 -13.89 -4.13 10.15
CA SER A 49 -13.99 -5.58 10.13
C SER A 49 -14.16 -6.07 8.69
N CYS A 50 -13.32 -7.02 8.27
CA CYS A 50 -13.37 -7.61 6.94
C CYS A 50 -14.41 -8.74 6.82
N ASN A 51 -14.81 -9.36 7.95
CA ASN A 51 -15.76 -10.47 7.97
C ASN A 51 -16.71 -10.33 9.17
N THR A 52 -17.94 -9.93 8.91
CA THR A 52 -18.98 -9.76 9.94
C THR A 52 -19.60 -11.08 10.39
N GLU A 53 -19.36 -12.19 9.68
CA GLU A 53 -19.90 -13.52 9.99
C GLU A 53 -18.90 -14.38 10.80
N ALA A 54 -17.72 -13.85 11.11
CA ALA A 54 -16.74 -14.56 11.92
C ALA A 54 -17.29 -14.87 13.33
N PRO A 55 -17.03 -16.07 13.89
CA PRO A 55 -17.50 -16.43 15.23
C PRO A 55 -16.97 -15.51 16.36
N ILE A 56 -15.78 -14.96 16.17
CA ILE A 56 -15.20 -13.93 17.04
C ILE A 56 -15.34 -12.60 16.31
N GLN A 57 -16.07 -11.68 16.92
CA GLN A 57 -16.29 -10.33 16.38
C GLN A 57 -15.52 -9.31 17.21
N VAL A 58 -14.68 -8.52 16.55
CA VAL A 58 -13.94 -7.41 17.16
C VAL A 58 -14.78 -6.14 17.09
N SER A 59 -15.01 -5.50 18.23
CA SER A 59 -15.80 -4.26 18.33
C SER A 59 -14.94 -3.00 18.47
N GLU A 60 -13.75 -3.12 19.06
CA GLU A 60 -12.85 -1.99 19.29
C GLU A 60 -11.39 -2.43 19.14
N VAL A 61 -10.55 -1.50 18.67
CA VAL A 61 -9.10 -1.72 18.52
C VAL A 61 -8.38 -0.44 18.96
N HIS A 62 -7.52 -0.58 19.95
CA HIS A 62 -6.56 0.44 20.34
C HIS A 62 -5.17 0.06 19.86
N ILE A 63 -4.44 1.05 19.34
CA ILE A 63 -3.04 0.89 18.95
C ILE A 63 -2.20 1.55 20.02
N ARG A 64 -1.46 0.74 20.78
CA ARG A 64 -0.76 1.17 21.99
C ARG A 64 0.73 0.93 21.90
N ASP A 65 1.49 1.71 22.66
CA ASP A 65 2.87 1.36 22.99
C ASP A 65 2.91 0.26 24.07
N PRO A 66 4.10 -0.34 24.35
CA PRO A 66 4.23 -1.36 25.39
C PRO A 66 3.92 -0.86 26.81
N SER A 67 3.80 0.45 27.04
CA SER A 67 3.38 1.01 28.32
C SER A 67 1.85 1.09 28.47
N GLY A 68 1.10 0.77 27.41
CA GLY A 68 -0.36 0.78 27.37
C GLY A 68 -0.95 2.13 26.98
N LYS A 69 -0.16 3.06 26.46
CA LYS A 69 -0.64 4.36 25.99
C LYS A 69 -1.05 4.28 24.52
N ASP A 70 -2.21 4.84 24.17
CA ASP A 70 -2.63 4.98 22.77
C ASP A 70 -1.63 5.86 21.99
N ILE A 71 -1.18 5.38 20.83
CA ILE A 71 -0.17 6.04 20.00
C ILE A 71 -0.68 6.32 18.59
N TYR A 72 -0.41 7.55 18.16
CA TYR A 72 -0.60 7.98 16.79
C TYR A 72 0.19 9.29 16.56
N PRO A 73 0.88 9.48 15.42
CA PRO A 73 1.13 8.50 14.37
C PRO A 73 1.98 7.32 14.87
N ILE A 74 1.91 6.20 14.16
CA ILE A 74 2.62 4.97 14.53
C ILE A 74 4.04 5.02 13.97
N ASP A 75 5.05 4.83 14.82
CA ASP A 75 6.42 4.59 14.39
C ASP A 75 6.65 3.08 14.25
N PRO A 76 6.76 2.53 13.02
CA PRO A 76 6.95 1.09 12.82
C PRO A 76 8.32 0.58 13.29
N LYS A 77 9.25 1.46 13.69
CA LYS A 77 10.53 1.06 14.29
C LYS A 77 10.40 0.70 15.76
N LEU A 78 9.28 1.01 16.38
CA LEU A 78 9.00 0.71 17.79
C LEU A 78 7.98 -0.43 17.88
N PRO A 79 8.05 -1.27 18.93
CA PRO A 79 7.02 -2.27 19.20
C PRO A 79 5.67 -1.61 19.45
N ILE A 80 4.60 -2.23 18.97
CA ILE A 80 3.21 -1.81 19.19
C ILE A 80 2.38 -2.98 19.71
N VAL A 81 1.30 -2.67 20.41
CA VAL A 81 0.30 -3.62 20.87
C VAL A 81 -1.04 -3.24 20.24
N LEU A 82 -1.65 -4.17 19.51
CA LEU A 82 -3.06 -4.04 19.13
C LEU A 82 -3.89 -4.64 20.26
N ASP A 83 -4.60 -3.77 20.99
CA ASP A 83 -5.50 -4.13 22.09
C ASP A 83 -6.93 -4.16 21.54
N LEU A 84 -7.53 -5.36 21.52
CA LEU A 84 -8.78 -5.64 20.83
C LEU A 84 -9.85 -6.01 21.85
N THR A 85 -10.99 -5.32 21.82
CA THR A 85 -12.20 -5.78 22.49
C THR A 85 -13.01 -6.61 21.51
N ALA A 86 -13.38 -7.83 21.91
CA ALA A 86 -14.08 -8.77 21.06
C ALA A 86 -15.15 -9.56 21.83
N VAL A 87 -16.00 -10.26 21.08
CA VAL A 87 -16.96 -11.22 21.62
C VAL A 87 -16.86 -12.52 20.81
N ASN A 88 -16.68 -13.64 21.51
CA ASN A 88 -16.76 -14.98 20.92
C ASN A 88 -18.19 -15.51 21.03
N HIS A 89 -18.88 -15.61 19.91
CA HIS A 89 -20.22 -16.19 19.79
C HIS A 89 -20.21 -17.69 19.45
N GLY A 90 -19.03 -18.26 19.20
CA GLY A 90 -18.83 -19.64 18.79
C GLY A 90 -18.48 -20.58 19.94
N VAL A 91 -17.63 -21.54 19.62
CA VAL A 91 -17.08 -22.52 20.57
C VAL A 91 -15.84 -21.96 21.27
N GLN A 92 -15.33 -22.68 22.28
CA GLN A 92 -14.03 -22.39 22.85
C GLN A 92 -12.91 -22.71 21.85
N TYR A 93 -11.96 -21.80 21.70
CA TYR A 93 -10.72 -22.03 20.94
C TYR A 93 -9.53 -22.13 21.89
N ASN A 94 -8.68 -23.15 21.71
CA ASN A 94 -7.49 -23.39 22.53
C ASN A 94 -6.19 -22.98 21.83
N ASP A 95 -6.29 -22.60 20.55
CA ASP A 95 -5.17 -22.14 19.73
C ASP A 95 -5.66 -20.89 18.98
N ASP A 96 -4.83 -19.86 18.96
CA ASP A 96 -5.08 -18.57 18.34
C ASP A 96 -3.85 -18.14 17.56
N LYS A 97 -3.96 -18.14 16.24
CA LYS A 97 -2.90 -17.76 15.31
C LYS A 97 -3.33 -16.57 14.48
N ALA A 98 -2.59 -15.47 14.60
CA ALA A 98 -2.80 -14.27 13.83
C ALA A 98 -1.86 -14.21 12.61
N ASN A 99 -2.39 -13.70 11.50
CA ASN A 99 -1.61 -13.34 10.32
C ASN A 99 -1.78 -11.84 10.07
N VAL A 100 -0.67 -11.10 10.00
CA VAL A 100 -0.69 -9.66 9.74
C VAL A 100 -0.13 -9.38 8.37
N LYS A 101 -0.92 -8.63 7.59
CA LYS A 101 -0.51 -8.09 6.30
C LYS A 101 -0.35 -6.59 6.40
N LEU A 102 0.70 -6.05 5.80
CA LEU A 102 0.96 -4.62 5.75
C LEU A 102 0.65 -4.12 4.33
N TYR A 103 0.00 -2.98 4.25
CA TYR A 103 -0.33 -2.32 3.00
C TYR A 103 0.12 -0.87 3.05
N GLU A 104 0.53 -0.34 1.91
CA GLU A 104 0.81 1.07 1.70
C GLU A 104 -0.18 1.66 0.70
N TYR A 105 -0.61 2.90 0.93
CA TYR A 105 -1.41 3.64 -0.04
C TYR A 105 -0.50 4.52 -0.90
N ALA A 106 -0.20 4.06 -2.11
CA ALA A 106 0.75 4.73 -3.01
C ALA A 106 0.25 4.76 -4.45
N GLY A 107 0.82 5.68 -5.22
CA GLY A 107 0.54 5.84 -6.65
C GLY A 107 1.12 4.67 -7.42
N ASN A 108 0.32 4.05 -8.28
CA ASN A 108 0.82 3.06 -9.21
C ASN A 108 1.68 3.76 -10.28
N TRP A 109 2.92 3.33 -10.46
CA TRP A 109 3.85 3.99 -11.37
C TRP A 109 3.44 3.92 -12.86
N LEU A 110 2.64 2.92 -13.26
CA LEU A 110 2.13 2.77 -14.62
C LEU A 110 0.88 3.60 -14.88
N THR A 111 -0.04 3.65 -13.93
CA THR A 111 -1.36 4.28 -14.13
C THR A 111 -1.48 5.66 -13.51
N GLY A 112 -0.62 6.00 -12.54
CA GLY A 112 -0.74 7.19 -11.70
C GLY A 112 -1.90 7.13 -10.71
N GLU A 113 -2.63 6.01 -10.61
CA GLU A 113 -3.76 5.86 -9.70
C GLU A 113 -3.29 5.42 -8.32
N CYS A 114 -3.83 6.03 -7.27
CA CYS A 114 -3.54 5.66 -5.90
C CYS A 114 -4.34 4.41 -5.50
N SER A 115 -3.67 3.43 -4.89
CA SER A 115 -4.31 2.20 -4.41
C SER A 115 -3.52 1.61 -3.24
N TRP A 116 -4.16 0.72 -2.49
CA TRP A 116 -3.49 -0.07 -1.47
C TRP A 116 -2.63 -1.17 -2.11
N GLN A 117 -1.35 -1.19 -1.77
CA GLN A 117 -0.36 -2.13 -2.29
C GLN A 117 0.20 -2.94 -1.12
N GLU A 118 0.22 -4.27 -1.24
CA GLU A 118 0.71 -5.15 -0.18
C GLU A 118 2.24 -5.02 -0.07
N ILE A 119 2.73 -4.75 1.15
CA ILE A 119 4.16 -4.78 1.45
C ILE A 119 4.53 -6.24 1.72
N PRO A 120 5.46 -6.83 0.95
CA PRO A 120 5.83 -8.22 1.12
C PRO A 120 6.59 -8.39 2.45
N THR A 121 5.93 -8.97 3.45
CA THR A 121 6.55 -9.33 4.74
C THR A 121 7.26 -10.69 4.68
N PHE A 122 7.16 -11.40 3.56
CA PHE A 122 7.75 -12.73 3.33
C PHE A 122 7.40 -13.76 4.42
N GLY A 123 6.20 -13.63 5.01
CA GLY A 123 5.69 -14.54 6.03
C GLY A 123 6.20 -14.27 7.45
N LEU A 124 7.01 -13.24 7.66
CA LEU A 124 7.55 -12.88 8.98
C LEU A 124 6.47 -12.49 10.00
N LEU A 125 5.28 -12.11 9.52
CA LEU A 125 4.14 -11.73 10.36
C LEU A 125 2.99 -12.76 10.27
N ASN A 126 3.28 -13.99 9.85
CA ASN A 126 2.31 -15.07 9.80
C ASN A 126 2.43 -15.98 11.03
N ASN A 127 1.33 -16.62 11.40
CA ASN A 127 1.25 -17.58 12.51
C ASN A 127 1.74 -17.03 13.86
N ILE A 128 1.51 -15.75 14.12
CA ILE A 128 1.81 -15.16 15.43
C ILE A 128 0.91 -15.85 16.46
N ASP A 129 1.52 -16.43 17.50
CA ASP A 129 0.81 -17.18 18.53
C ASP A 129 0.21 -16.23 19.57
N GLY A 130 -1.10 -15.98 19.48
CA GLY A 130 -1.84 -15.13 20.42
C GLY A 130 -1.99 -15.78 21.80
N CYS A 131 -1.97 -17.11 21.88
CA CYS A 131 -1.99 -17.83 23.15
C CYS A 131 -0.67 -17.66 23.92
N GLU A 132 0.47 -17.75 23.22
CA GLU A 132 1.80 -17.61 23.83
C GLU A 132 2.11 -16.16 24.15
N THR A 133 1.86 -15.25 23.21
CA THR A 133 2.37 -13.88 23.29
C THR A 133 1.48 -12.92 24.07
N ALA A 134 0.17 -13.17 24.09
CA ALA A 134 -0.81 -12.32 24.76
C ALA A 134 -1.62 -13.07 25.83
N HIS A 135 -1.38 -14.37 26.02
CA HIS A 135 -2.06 -15.20 27.02
C HIS A 135 -3.59 -15.18 26.89
N ASN A 136 -4.10 -14.99 25.67
CA ASN A 136 -5.53 -14.85 25.40
C ASN A 136 -6.30 -16.18 25.54
N CYS A 137 -5.59 -17.32 25.57
CA CYS A 137 -6.20 -18.63 25.48
C CYS A 137 -6.44 -19.30 26.85
N PRO A 138 -7.51 -20.10 26.99
CA PRO A 138 -8.50 -20.42 25.97
C PRO A 138 -9.51 -19.29 25.73
N LEU A 139 -9.85 -19.06 24.45
CA LEU A 139 -10.85 -18.09 24.02
C LEU A 139 -12.25 -18.67 24.24
N LYS A 140 -12.79 -18.51 25.44
CA LYS A 140 -14.12 -19.01 25.81
C LYS A 140 -15.23 -18.19 25.13
N PRO A 141 -16.44 -18.76 24.95
CA PRO A 141 -17.59 -17.98 24.50
C PRO A 141 -17.89 -16.83 25.48
N GLY A 142 -18.23 -15.66 24.94
CA GLY A 142 -18.48 -14.42 25.70
C GLY A 142 -17.52 -13.28 25.35
N PRO A 143 -17.52 -12.20 26.16
CA PRO A 143 -16.60 -11.07 25.99
C PRO A 143 -15.14 -11.48 26.13
N LEU A 144 -14.27 -10.87 25.34
CA LEU A 144 -12.84 -11.11 25.28
C LEU A 144 -12.09 -9.78 25.19
N ASP A 145 -10.96 -9.69 25.90
CA ASP A 145 -9.94 -8.68 25.72
C ASP A 145 -8.69 -9.38 25.17
N LEU A 146 -8.24 -8.99 23.98
CA LEU A 146 -7.20 -9.68 23.24
C LEU A 146 -6.03 -8.74 22.94
N GLY A 147 -4.81 -9.19 23.22
CA GLY A 147 -3.61 -8.50 22.77
C GLY A 147 -3.00 -9.14 21.51
N LEU A 148 -2.45 -8.32 20.61
CA LEU A 148 -1.51 -8.76 19.59
C LEU A 148 -0.26 -7.89 19.61
N ASN A 149 0.85 -8.48 20.05
CA ASN A 149 2.15 -7.81 20.13
C ASN A 149 2.85 -7.84 18.76
N LEU A 150 3.11 -6.67 18.19
CA LEU A 150 3.78 -6.52 16.91
C LEU A 150 5.08 -5.75 17.08
N ASP A 151 6.19 -6.41 16.76
CA ASP A 151 7.52 -5.82 16.82
C ASP A 151 8.21 -5.93 15.46
N LEU A 152 8.05 -4.90 14.65
CA LEU A 152 8.67 -4.81 13.32
C LEU A 152 10.14 -4.37 13.39
N SER A 153 10.62 -3.90 14.55
CA SER A 153 12.02 -3.48 14.77
C SER A 153 13.02 -4.59 14.46
N LYS A 154 12.59 -5.84 14.65
CA LYS A 154 13.35 -7.06 14.36
C LYS A 154 13.50 -7.34 12.87
N TYR A 155 12.73 -6.66 12.02
CA TYR A 155 12.67 -6.90 10.59
C TYR A 155 13.13 -5.68 9.81
N ALA A 156 14.45 -5.46 9.79
CA ALA A 156 15.09 -4.34 9.10
C ALA A 156 14.66 -4.21 7.62
N ALA A 157 14.37 -5.34 6.95
CA ALA A 157 13.84 -5.34 5.58
C ALA A 157 12.44 -4.71 5.49
N ILE A 158 11.53 -5.03 6.42
CA ILE A 158 10.17 -4.45 6.47
C ILE A 158 10.26 -2.95 6.77
N ILE A 159 11.12 -2.56 7.72
CA ILE A 159 11.36 -1.15 8.04
C ILE A 159 11.93 -0.38 6.85
N SER A 160 12.87 -0.98 6.10
CA SER A 160 13.42 -0.37 4.89
C SER A 160 12.36 -0.20 3.81
N LEU A 161 11.44 -1.16 3.64
CA LEU A 161 10.32 -1.04 2.70
C LEU A 161 9.37 0.09 3.12
N LEU A 162 9.00 0.18 4.39
CA LEU A 162 8.16 1.26 4.90
C LEU A 162 8.84 2.64 4.79
N ALA A 163 10.13 2.74 5.12
CA ALA A 163 10.87 4.01 5.12
C ALA A 163 11.23 4.52 3.72
N SER A 164 11.48 3.62 2.76
CA SER A 164 11.86 3.99 1.39
C SER A 164 10.74 4.68 0.61
N HIS A 165 9.48 4.45 0.98
CA HIS A 165 8.33 5.02 0.28
C HIS A 165 7.82 6.33 0.94
N VAL A 166 8.04 6.52 2.24
CA VAL A 166 7.81 7.79 2.96
C VAL A 166 8.71 8.93 2.44
N GLY A 167 9.85 8.61 1.82
CA GLY A 167 10.80 9.58 1.26
C GLY A 167 10.62 9.94 -0.22
N SER A 168 9.54 9.50 -0.87
CA SER A 168 9.28 9.75 -2.30
C SER A 168 8.16 10.77 -2.57
N GLN A 169 7.74 11.51 -1.54
CA GLN A 169 6.85 12.68 -1.66
C GLN A 169 7.63 13.98 -1.81
#